data_AF-A0A7C3DKR3-F1
#
_entry.id   AF-A0A7C3DKR3-F1
#
_cell.length_a   1.000
_cell.length_b   1.000
_cell.length_c   1.000
_cell.angle_alpha   90.00
_cell.angle_beta   90.00
_cell.angle_gamma   90.00
#
_symmetry.space_group_name_H-M   'P 1'
#
loop_
_entity.id
_entity.type
_entity.pdbx_description
1 polymer ?
#
loop_
_entity_poly.entity_id
_entity_poly.type
_entity_poly.pdbx_seq_one_letter_code
_entity_poly.pdbx_strand_id
1 'polypeptide(L)'
;MRTTVTLDKDVERLLREAMHRTRTSFKQTLNAAVRAGLGRRPAPAARRPLVLKARPLGLRAGLDPAGLNQLADDLEISAWQQKQRRPEDR
;
A
#
# COMPACT_ATOMS: atom_id res chain seq x y z
N MET A 1 -41.35 -3.03 -0.48
CA MET A 1 -42.11 -1.79 -0.75
C MET A 1 -41.93 -1.38 -2.20
N ARG A 2 -43.00 -0.89 -2.86
CA ARG A 2 -42.94 -0.30 -4.20
C ARG A 2 -42.93 1.22 -4.03
N THR A 3 -41.89 1.86 -4.54
CA THR A 3 -41.71 3.32 -4.47
C THR A 3 -41.24 3.79 -5.84
N THR A 4 -41.75 4.92 -6.29
CA THR A 4 -41.26 5.63 -7.47
C THR A 4 -40.38 6.77 -7.00
N VAL A 5 -39.18 6.89 -7.57
CA VAL A 5 -38.20 7.92 -7.22
C VAL A 5 -37.70 8.54 -8.51
N THR A 6 -37.75 9.87 -8.59
CA THR A 6 -37.17 10.64 -9.68
C THR A 6 -35.68 10.81 -9.43
N LEU A 7 -34.85 10.59 -10.45
CA LEU A 7 -33.40 10.72 -10.36
C LEU A 7 -32.93 11.74 -11.40
N ASP A 8 -31.91 12.50 -11.02
CA ASP A 8 -31.17 13.34 -11.97
C ASP A 8 -30.37 12.47 -12.96
N LYS A 9 -30.09 13.03 -14.14
CA LYS A 9 -29.44 12.29 -15.25
C LYS A 9 -28.06 11.75 -14.87
N ASP A 10 -27.31 12.50 -14.07
CA ASP A 10 -26.00 12.10 -13.56
C ASP A 10 -26.10 10.97 -12.54
N VAL A 11 -27.08 11.02 -11.63
CA VAL A 11 -27.34 9.97 -10.64
C VAL A 11 -27.75 8.67 -11.32
N GLU A 12 -28.61 8.73 -12.35
CA GLU A 12 -28.98 7.55 -13.14
C GLU A 12 -27.75 6.91 -13.81
N ARG A 13 -26.87 7.72 -14.40
CA ARG A 13 -25.63 7.23 -15.03
C ARG A 13 -24.73 6.54 -14.02
N LEU A 14 -24.52 7.15 -12.85
CA LEU A 14 -23.72 6.57 -11.76
C LEU A 14 -24.29 5.23 -11.28
N LEU A 15 -25.61 5.13 -11.18
CA LEU A 15 -26.30 3.89 -10.82
C LEU A 15 -26.09 2.79 -11.87
N ARG A 16 -26.19 3.11 -13.16
CA ARG A 16 -25.95 2.15 -14.24
C ARG A 16 -24.50 1.65 -14.23
N GLU A 17 -23.52 2.53 -14.07
CA GLU A 17 -22.11 2.15 -13.93
C GLU A 17 -21.90 1.22 -12.72
N ALA A 18 -22.50 1.54 -11.57
CA ALA A 18 -22.43 0.72 -10.37
C ALA A 18 -23.09 -0.66 -10.54
N MET A 19 -24.21 -0.74 -11.27
CA MET A 19 -24.85 -2.01 -11.64
C MET A 19 -23.91 -2.87 -12.48
N HIS A 20 -23.24 -2.29 -13.48
CA HIS A 20 -22.29 -3.02 -14.32
C HIS A 20 -21.10 -3.56 -13.52
N ARG A 21 -20.54 -2.75 -12.61
CA ARG A 21 -19.43 -3.18 -11.75
C ARG A 21 -19.81 -4.30 -10.78
N THR A 22 -21.00 -4.23 -10.20
CA THR A 22 -21.44 -5.16 -9.13
C THR A 22 -22.25 -6.35 -9.66
N ARG A 23 -22.70 -6.31 -10.93
CA ARG A 23 -23.63 -7.28 -11.54
C ARG A 23 -24.91 -7.47 -10.73
N THR A 24 -25.43 -6.39 -10.15
CA THR A 24 -26.67 -6.39 -9.38
C THR A 24 -27.78 -5.61 -10.07
N SER A 25 -29.03 -5.87 -9.66
CA SER A 25 -30.20 -5.17 -10.19
C SER A 25 -30.22 -3.69 -9.79
N PHE A 26 -30.95 -2.86 -10.56
CA PHE A 26 -31.12 -1.44 -10.26
C PHE A 26 -31.61 -1.19 -8.84
N LYS A 27 -32.63 -1.94 -8.40
CA LYS A 27 -33.19 -1.85 -7.04
C LYS A 27 -32.14 -2.20 -5.97
N GLN A 28 -31.32 -3.22 -6.19
CA GLN A 28 -30.29 -3.59 -5.21
C GLN A 28 -29.22 -2.51 -5.13
N THR A 29 -28.76 -2.02 -6.27
CA THR A 29 -27.74 -0.97 -6.37
C THR A 29 -28.22 0.32 -5.70
N LEU A 30 -29.45 0.77 -6.01
CA LEU A 30 -30.06 1.95 -5.41
C LEU A 30 -30.17 1.85 -3.89
N ASN A 31 -30.73 0.75 -3.39
CA ASN A 31 -30.87 0.56 -1.95
C ASN A 31 -29.51 0.44 -1.25
N ALA A 32 -28.51 -0.19 -1.87
CA ALA A 32 -27.17 -0.28 -1.32
C ALA A 32 -26.51 1.11 -1.24
N ALA A 33 -26.62 1.92 -2.30
CA ALA A 33 -26.11 3.29 -2.33
C ALA A 33 -26.76 4.16 -1.26
N VAL A 34 -28.10 4.11 -1.13
CA VAL A 34 -28.84 4.85 -0.10
C VAL A 34 -28.44 4.40 1.30
N ARG A 35 -28.30 3.09 1.55
CA ARG A 35 -27.81 2.59 2.85
C ARG A 35 -26.37 3.00 3.14
N ALA A 36 -25.51 3.09 2.13
CA ALA A 36 -24.14 3.55 2.32
C ALA A 36 -24.07 5.06 2.61
N GLY A 37 -24.94 5.85 1.98
CA GLY A 37 -24.99 7.31 2.15
C GLY A 37 -25.74 7.79 3.38
N LEU A 38 -26.88 7.15 3.70
CA LEU A 38 -27.73 7.49 4.86
C LEU A 38 -27.49 6.59 6.06
N GLY A 39 -26.81 5.46 5.87
CA GLY A 39 -26.38 4.62 6.98
C GLY A 39 -25.46 5.42 7.89
N ARG A 40 -25.72 5.35 9.19
CA ARG A 40 -24.82 5.90 10.20
C ARG A 40 -23.46 5.26 9.97
N ARG A 41 -22.50 6.03 9.42
CA ARG A 41 -21.14 5.55 9.23
C ARG A 41 -20.71 5.00 10.58
N PRO A 42 -20.38 3.70 10.72
CA PRO A 42 -19.84 3.23 11.97
C PRO A 42 -18.66 4.16 12.26
N ALA A 43 -18.67 4.79 13.44
CA ALA A 43 -17.54 5.60 13.87
C ALA A 43 -16.29 4.80 13.51
N PRO A 44 -15.29 5.40 12.81
CA PRO A 44 -14.14 4.65 12.33
C PRO A 44 -13.66 3.82 13.50
N ALA A 45 -13.84 2.49 13.40
CA ALA A 45 -13.56 1.58 14.51
C ALA A 45 -12.15 1.95 14.94
N ALA A 46 -12.00 2.39 16.20
CA ALA A 46 -10.77 3.04 16.66
C ALA A 46 -9.59 2.21 16.18
N ARG A 47 -8.90 2.71 15.14
CA ARG A 47 -7.88 1.93 14.47
C ARG A 47 -6.79 1.77 15.50
N ARG A 48 -6.53 0.54 15.94
CA ARG A 48 -5.40 0.27 16.82
C ARG A 48 -4.15 0.81 16.11
N PRO A 49 -3.26 1.53 16.82
CA PRO A 49 -2.04 2.02 16.22
C PRO A 49 -1.26 0.86 15.60
N LEU A 50 -0.65 1.10 14.44
CA LEU A 50 0.25 0.14 13.81
C LEU A 50 1.48 -0.03 14.72
N VAL A 51 1.68 -1.22 15.28
CA VAL A 51 2.85 -1.54 16.09
C VAL A 51 3.80 -2.41 15.26
N LEU A 52 4.93 -1.83 14.84
CA LEU A 52 6.00 -2.56 14.17
C LEU A 52 6.89 -3.26 15.22
N LYS A 53 6.88 -4.59 15.22
CA LYS A 53 7.81 -5.38 16.04
C LYS A 53 9.11 -5.56 15.27
N ALA A 54 10.10 -4.72 15.57
CA ALA A 54 11.45 -4.89 15.02
C ALA A 54 12.07 -6.21 15.51
N ARG A 55 12.88 -6.85 14.66
CA ARG A 55 13.70 -8.00 15.02
C ARG A 55 15.18 -7.62 14.92
N PRO A 56 16.05 -8.14 15.80
CA PRO A 56 17.48 -7.93 15.66
C PRO A 56 17.96 -8.59 14.37
N LEU A 57 18.55 -7.81 13.47
CA LEU A 57 19.11 -8.31 12.21
C LEU A 57 20.57 -8.78 12.34
N GLY A 58 21.23 -8.48 13.48
CA GLY A 58 22.64 -8.82 13.69
C GLY A 58 23.61 -8.02 12.82
N LEU A 59 23.14 -6.96 12.16
CA LEU A 59 23.96 -6.14 11.28
C LEU A 59 24.73 -5.08 12.09
N ARG A 60 25.94 -4.78 11.62
CA ARG A 60 26.72 -3.65 12.14
C ARG A 60 25.97 -2.34 11.86
N ALA A 61 26.00 -1.42 12.82
CA ALA A 61 25.39 -0.11 12.66
C ALA A 61 25.91 0.59 11.39
N GLY A 62 24.99 1.20 10.63
CA GLY A 62 25.30 1.85 9.36
C GLY A 62 25.23 0.94 8.12
N LEU A 63 24.97 -0.36 8.27
CA LEU A 63 24.77 -1.27 7.14
C LEU A 63 23.28 -1.44 6.82
N ASP A 64 22.93 -1.17 5.57
CA ASP A 64 21.60 -1.47 5.02
C ASP A 64 21.58 -2.90 4.45
N PRO A 65 20.73 -3.81 4.97
CA PRO A 65 20.57 -5.15 4.42
C PRO A 65 20.08 -5.17 2.97
N ALA A 66 19.36 -4.16 2.51
CA ALA A 66 18.92 -4.07 1.13
C ALA A 66 20.04 -3.61 0.18
N GLY A 67 21.15 -3.10 0.72
CA GLY A 67 22.26 -2.49 -0.01
C GLY A 67 23.56 -3.31 -0.04
N LEU A 68 23.51 -4.63 0.20
CA LEU A 68 24.73 -5.44 0.33
C LEU A 68 25.65 -5.46 -0.91
N ASN A 69 25.14 -5.19 -2.10
CA ASN A 69 25.97 -5.06 -3.30
C ASN A 69 26.93 -3.87 -3.22
N GLN A 70 26.48 -2.73 -2.67
CA GLN A 70 27.34 -1.55 -2.50
C GLN A 70 28.47 -1.83 -1.50
N LEU A 71 28.17 -2.59 -0.44
CA LEU A 71 29.18 -3.03 0.50
C LEU A 71 30.24 -3.93 -0.17
N ALA A 72 29.84 -4.78 -1.11
CA ALA A 72 30.78 -5.60 -1.86
C ALA A 72 31.72 -4.72 -2.72
N ASP A 73 31.16 -3.74 -3.43
CA ASP A 73 31.93 -2.79 -4.25
C ASP A 73 32.96 -2.01 -3.39
N ASP A 74 32.53 -1.50 -2.23
CA ASP A 74 33.40 -0.77 -1.31
C ASP A 74 34.55 -1.62 -0.77
N LEU A 75 34.28 -2.90 -0.48
CA LEU A 75 35.29 -3.85 -0.01
C LEU A 75 36.30 -4.17 -1.12
N GLU A 76 35.86 -4.32 -2.36
CA GLU A 76 36.74 -4.54 -3.52
C GLU A 76 37.69 -3.35 -3.74
N ILE A 77 37.14 -2.12 -3.71
CA ILE A 77 37.93 -0.89 -3.82
C ILE A 77 38.97 -0.83 -2.71
N SER A 78 38.56 -1.11 -1.47
CA SER A 78 39.44 -1.08 -0.29
C SER A 78 40.58 -2.11 -0.40
N ALA A 79 40.28 -3.32 -0.86
CA ALA A 79 41.27 -4.37 -1.07
C ALA A 79 42.28 -3.99 -2.16
N TRP A 80 41.83 -3.37 -3.25
CA TRP A 80 42.70 -2.89 -4.32
C TRP A 80 43.66 -1.80 -3.82
N GLN A 81 43.15 -0.84 -3.06
CA GLN A 81 43.97 0.21 -2.43
C GLN A 81 45.01 -0.38 -1.46
N GLN A 82 44.65 -1.40 -0.69
CA GLN A 82 45.58 -2.06 0.23
C GLN A 82 46.72 -2.77 -0.51
N LYS A 83 46.42 -3.42 -1.65
CA LYS A 83 47.43 -4.06 -2.50
C LYS A 83 48.40 -3.04 -3.09
N GLN A 84 47.92 -1.90 -3.58
CA GLN A 84 48.75 -0.81 -4.11
C GLN A 84 49.66 -0.17 -3.06
N ARG A 85 49.24 -0.18 -1.79
CA ARG A 85 50.02 0.37 -0.66
C ARG A 85 51.11 -0.57 -0.15
N ARG A 86 51.09 -1.85 -0.53
CA ARG A 86 52.14 -2.80 -0.19
C ARG A 86 53.15 -2.79 -1.33
N PRO A 87 54.35 -2.18 -1.17
CA PRO A 87 55.38 -2.28 -2.20
C PRO A 87 55.72 -3.77 -2.38
N GLU A 88 55.88 -4.21 -3.62
CA GLU A 88 56.38 -5.57 -3.88
C GLU A 88 57.81 -5.66 -3.35
N ASP A 89 57.97 -6.32 -2.20
CA ASP A 89 59.27 -6.84 -1.77
C ASP A 89 59.74 -7.82 -2.85
N ARG A 90 60.74 -7.37 -3.63
CA ARG A 90 61.54 -8.22 -4.54
C ARG A 90 62.51 -9.09 -3.76
#